data_AF-A6RDI9-F1
#
_entry.id   AF-A6RDI9-F1
#
_cell.length_a   1.000
_cell.length_b   1.000
_cell.length_c   1.000
_cell.angle_alpha   90.00
_cell.angle_beta   90.00
_cell.angle_gamma   90.00
#
_symmetry.space_group_name_H-M   'P 1'
#
loop_
_entity.id
_entity.type
_entity.pdbx_description
1 polymer ?
#
loop_
_entity_poly.entity_id
_entity_poly.type
_entity_poly.pdbx_seq_one_letter_code
_entity_poly.pdbx_strand_id
1 'polypeptide(L)'
;MFKLVRSNPIAANFRASVRTPIPSRFAQQQRRNLSIHEYLSANLLKTYGVGVPKGEVARTAEEAEAVAKQIDAEDLVIKAQVLAGGRGKGTFDNGLKGGVRVIYSPTEAKMFADQMIGHKLVTKQTGAQGRICNAVYICERKFARREFYLAILMDRQTQAPVIVSSSQGGVDIETVAKETPDAITTTSVDINVGVTDEMARNIAKDLGFSEQCLEEAKNTIQKLYKVFMEKDATQIEINPLCETTEHEVLAMDAKLGFDDNAEFRQKEIFSWRDTTQEDPDEVKAAESGLNFIKLDGDIGCLVNGAGLAMATMDIIKLNGGNPANFLDVGGGATPQAIRAAFELITSDPKVTAIFVNIFGGIVRCDAIAQGLINVVNEMNLRTPIVARLQGTNMAKAHELINESGLKIFSMEDLQNAAEKSVQFSKVVKMARDIDVGVEFSLGI
;
A
#
# COMPACT_ATOMS: atom_id res chain seq x y z
N MET A 1 -1.45 47.92 -62.05
CA MET A 1 -0.49 46.86 -61.69
C MET A 1 0.24 47.26 -60.41
N PHE A 2 0.05 46.45 -59.37
CA PHE A 2 0.79 46.35 -58.09
C PHE A 2 1.06 47.62 -57.24
N LYS A 3 0.25 47.77 -56.18
CA LYS A 3 0.65 48.40 -54.92
C LYS A 3 0.94 47.28 -53.90
N LEU A 4 2.20 47.14 -53.48
CA LEU A 4 2.58 46.35 -52.31
C LEU A 4 2.19 47.14 -51.04
N VAL A 5 1.33 46.57 -50.21
CA VAL A 5 1.07 47.03 -48.85
C VAL A 5 1.96 46.22 -47.91
N ARG A 6 2.83 46.91 -47.18
CA ARG A 6 3.61 46.36 -46.07
C ARG A 6 2.68 46.10 -44.87
N SER A 7 2.71 44.88 -44.37
CA SER A 7 2.11 44.48 -43.10
C SER A 7 2.96 44.98 -41.93
N ASN A 8 2.31 45.62 -40.95
CA ASN A 8 2.82 45.73 -39.58
C ASN A 8 1.83 44.97 -38.66
N PRO A 9 2.32 44.17 -37.71
CA PRO A 9 1.48 43.33 -36.88
C PRO A 9 0.81 44.14 -35.76
N ILE A 10 -0.48 43.90 -35.57
CA ILE A 10 -1.27 44.39 -34.44
C ILE A 10 -0.79 43.65 -33.19
N ALA A 11 -0.26 44.40 -32.23
CA ALA A 11 0.05 43.91 -30.90
C ALA A 11 -1.23 43.49 -30.18
N ALA A 12 -1.39 42.19 -29.95
CA ALA A 12 -2.44 41.65 -29.08
C ALA A 12 -1.99 41.78 -27.63
N ASN A 13 -2.69 42.64 -26.88
CA ASN A 13 -2.55 42.79 -25.43
C ASN A 13 -3.01 41.50 -24.72
N PHE A 14 -2.07 40.63 -24.34
CA PHE A 14 -2.32 39.61 -23.32
C PHE A 14 -2.18 40.25 -21.93
N ARG A 15 -3.31 40.51 -21.27
CA ARG A 15 -3.33 40.74 -19.82
C ARG A 15 -2.97 39.43 -19.13
N ALA A 16 -1.70 39.28 -18.76
CA ALA A 16 -1.29 38.28 -17.78
C ALA A 16 -1.87 38.67 -16.41
N SER A 17 -2.94 37.98 -16.00
CA SER A 17 -3.38 38.01 -14.60
C SER A 17 -2.27 37.42 -13.74
N VAL A 18 -1.56 38.25 -12.98
CA VAL A 18 -0.61 37.81 -11.97
C VAL A 18 -1.42 37.09 -10.88
N ARG A 19 -1.53 35.76 -10.98
CA ARG A 19 -1.92 34.93 -9.85
C ARG A 19 -0.70 34.83 -8.94
N THR A 20 -0.85 35.38 -7.74
CA THR A 20 0.07 35.17 -6.62
C THR A 20 0.33 33.67 -6.47
N PRO A 21 1.59 33.21 -6.33
CA PRO A 21 1.86 31.81 -6.11
C PRO A 21 1.29 31.42 -4.74
N ILE A 22 0.36 30.47 -4.75
CA ILE A 22 -0.10 29.77 -3.55
C ILE A 22 1.14 29.09 -2.95
N PRO A 23 1.45 29.24 -1.65
CA PRO A 23 2.53 28.49 -1.04
C PRO A 23 2.21 27.00 -1.20
N SER A 24 3.08 26.27 -1.90
CA SER A 24 2.96 24.83 -2.08
C SER A 24 3.01 24.16 -0.70
N ARG A 25 1.85 23.86 -0.14
CA ARG A 25 1.76 22.90 0.95
C ARG A 25 2.22 21.56 0.37
N PHE A 26 3.30 21.08 0.96
CA PHE A 26 3.99 19.83 0.73
C PHE A 26 3.09 18.74 0.12
N ALA A 27 3.48 18.24 -1.04
CA ALA A 27 3.01 16.93 -1.48
C ALA A 27 3.69 15.89 -0.58
N GLN A 28 3.05 15.56 0.55
CA GLN A 28 3.32 14.30 1.22
C GLN A 28 2.82 13.20 0.29
N GLN A 29 3.72 12.36 -0.18
CA GLN A 29 3.34 11.18 -0.95
C GLN A 29 3.96 9.94 -0.32
N GLN A 30 3.26 9.41 0.68
CA GLN A 30 3.21 7.99 0.99
C GLN A 30 1.74 7.60 0.88
N ARG A 31 1.39 6.62 0.04
CA ARG A 31 0.07 5.97 0.09
C ARG A 31 0.30 4.51 0.41
N ARG A 32 0.00 4.15 1.65
CA ARG A 32 -0.24 2.79 2.11
C ARG A 32 -1.70 2.72 2.52
N ASN A 33 -2.60 2.62 1.52
CA ASN A 33 -4.05 2.63 1.73
C ASN A 33 -4.42 1.81 2.98
N LEU A 34 -4.77 2.49 4.07
CA LEU A 34 -5.13 1.83 5.32
C LEU A 34 -6.21 0.79 5.01
N SER A 35 -5.93 -0.46 5.33
CA SER A 35 -6.88 -1.56 5.26
C SER A 35 -7.20 -2.00 6.68
N ILE A 36 -8.47 -2.31 6.92
CA ILE A 36 -8.92 -2.80 8.23
C ILE A 36 -9.36 -4.26 8.13
N HIS A 37 -9.32 -4.96 9.27
CA HIS A 37 -9.74 -6.36 9.35
C HIS A 37 -11.23 -6.51 9.04
N GLU A 38 -11.63 -7.69 8.56
CA GLU A 38 -13.01 -7.98 8.15
C GLU A 38 -14.01 -7.72 9.28
N TYR A 39 -13.70 -8.09 10.53
CA TYR A 39 -14.61 -7.84 11.66
C TYR A 39 -14.86 -6.33 11.89
N LEU A 40 -13.85 -5.48 11.64
CA LEU A 40 -13.99 -4.02 11.74
C LEU A 40 -14.80 -3.46 10.57
N SER A 41 -14.55 -3.97 9.36
CA SER A 41 -15.37 -3.67 8.19
C SER A 41 -16.84 -4.02 8.44
N ALA A 42 -17.12 -5.22 8.94
CA ALA A 42 -18.47 -5.67 9.25
C ALA A 42 -19.14 -4.78 10.30
N ASN A 43 -18.42 -4.44 11.38
CA ASN A 43 -18.91 -3.53 12.40
C ASN A 43 -19.22 -2.13 11.85
N LEU A 44 -18.33 -1.57 11.04
CA LEU A 44 -18.55 -0.28 10.38
C LEU A 44 -19.80 -0.34 9.49
N LEU A 45 -19.91 -1.35 8.61
CA LEU A 45 -21.07 -1.55 7.74
C LEU A 45 -22.38 -1.68 8.53
N LYS A 46 -22.35 -2.39 9.66
CA LYS A 46 -23.50 -2.55 10.56
C LYS A 46 -23.99 -1.22 11.12
N THR A 47 -23.09 -0.28 11.47
CA THR A 47 -23.49 1.06 11.95
C THR A 47 -24.21 1.88 10.89
N TYR A 48 -24.00 1.58 9.61
CA TYR A 48 -24.71 2.17 8.46
C TYR A 48 -25.98 1.39 8.07
N GLY A 49 -26.31 0.34 8.82
CA GLY A 49 -27.47 -0.52 8.56
C GLY A 49 -27.32 -1.38 7.31
N VAL A 50 -26.09 -1.70 6.90
CA VAL A 50 -25.82 -2.76 5.91
C VAL A 50 -25.90 -4.11 6.61
N GLY A 51 -26.63 -5.06 6.01
CA GLY A 51 -26.75 -6.42 6.54
C GLY A 51 -25.41 -7.15 6.50
N VAL A 52 -25.01 -7.71 7.64
CA VAL A 52 -23.81 -8.56 7.79
C VAL A 52 -24.16 -9.75 8.69
N PRO A 53 -23.55 -10.93 8.50
CA PRO A 53 -23.72 -12.04 9.45
C PRO A 53 -23.33 -11.62 10.86
N LYS A 54 -24.09 -12.06 11.87
CA LYS A 54 -23.69 -11.88 13.27
C LYS A 54 -22.36 -12.59 13.49
N GLY A 55 -21.42 -11.89 14.10
CA GLY A 55 -20.13 -12.47 14.44
C GLY A 55 -19.37 -11.60 15.43
N GLU A 56 -18.38 -12.21 16.06
CA GLU A 56 -17.49 -11.55 17.03
C GLU A 56 -16.05 -12.03 16.84
N VAL A 57 -15.10 -11.19 17.26
CA VAL A 57 -13.67 -11.47 17.15
C VAL A 57 -13.14 -12.18 18.40
N ALA A 58 -12.26 -13.14 18.22
CA ALA A 58 -11.52 -13.83 19.29
C ALA A 58 -10.01 -13.74 19.05
N ARG A 59 -9.25 -13.49 20.12
CA ARG A 59 -7.78 -13.38 20.13
C ARG A 59 -7.10 -14.54 20.83
N THR A 60 -7.88 -15.44 21.42
CA THR A 60 -7.40 -16.70 22.02
C THR A 60 -8.33 -17.84 21.67
N ALA A 61 -7.86 -19.07 21.84
CA ALA A 61 -8.66 -20.28 21.61
C ALA A 61 -9.84 -20.35 22.59
N GLU A 62 -9.65 -19.93 23.84
CA GLU A 62 -10.69 -19.83 24.86
C GLU A 62 -11.75 -18.78 24.51
N GLU A 63 -11.32 -17.61 24.03
CA GLU A 63 -12.25 -16.58 23.54
C GLU A 63 -13.05 -17.09 22.34
N ALA A 64 -12.42 -17.86 21.44
CA ALA A 64 -13.10 -18.45 20.29
C ALA A 64 -14.21 -19.42 20.71
N GLU A 65 -13.95 -20.25 21.72
CA GLU A 65 -14.98 -21.13 22.30
C GLU A 65 -16.12 -20.32 22.93
N ALA A 66 -15.80 -19.26 23.68
CA ALA A 66 -16.80 -18.43 24.34
C ALA A 66 -17.68 -17.67 23.33
N VAL A 67 -17.07 -17.10 22.29
CA VAL A 67 -17.77 -16.43 21.19
C VAL A 67 -18.70 -17.39 20.46
N ALA A 68 -18.22 -18.59 20.13
CA ALA A 68 -19.03 -19.60 19.46
C ALA A 68 -20.27 -20.00 20.30
N LYS A 69 -20.14 -20.08 21.63
CA LYS A 69 -21.28 -20.31 22.54
C LYS A 69 -22.25 -19.13 22.57
N GLN A 70 -21.75 -17.90 22.48
CA GLN A 70 -22.58 -16.69 22.55
C GLN A 70 -23.42 -16.47 21.28
N ILE A 71 -22.90 -16.80 20.10
CA ILE A 71 -23.63 -16.62 18.84
C ILE A 71 -24.86 -17.55 18.78
N ASP A 72 -24.80 -18.70 19.47
CA ASP A 72 -25.90 -19.67 19.60
C ASP A 72 -26.57 -20.02 18.26
N ALA A 73 -25.73 -20.42 17.29
CA ALA A 73 -26.15 -20.88 15.97
C ALA A 73 -25.68 -22.32 15.73
N GLU A 74 -26.46 -23.09 14.98
CA GLU A 74 -26.14 -24.49 14.66
C GLU A 74 -24.85 -24.63 13.86
N ASP A 75 -24.68 -23.77 12.86
CA ASP A 75 -23.50 -23.72 12.00
C ASP A 75 -22.80 -22.36 12.15
N LEU A 76 -21.48 -22.40 12.28
CA LEU A 76 -20.63 -21.21 12.38
C LEU A 76 -19.55 -21.23 11.29
N VAL A 77 -18.93 -20.08 11.07
CA VAL A 77 -17.76 -19.93 10.21
C VAL A 77 -16.66 -19.25 11.01
N ILE A 78 -15.47 -19.85 11.03
CA ILE A 78 -14.25 -19.23 11.55
C ILE A 78 -13.42 -18.67 10.40
N LYS A 79 -13.02 -17.40 10.52
CA LYS A 79 -12.27 -16.66 9.51
C LYS A 79 -11.03 -16.03 10.11
N ALA A 80 -9.85 -16.43 9.64
CA ALA A 80 -8.58 -15.81 10.00
C ALA A 80 -8.58 -14.32 9.67
N GLN A 81 -8.19 -13.49 10.64
CA GLN A 81 -8.10 -12.03 10.46
C GLN A 81 -6.68 -11.67 10.05
N VAL A 82 -6.51 -11.56 8.73
CA VAL A 82 -5.26 -11.23 8.06
C VAL A 82 -5.59 -10.24 6.95
N LEU A 83 -4.81 -9.16 6.82
CA LEU A 83 -5.02 -8.12 5.80
C LEU A 83 -4.51 -8.55 4.42
N ALA A 84 -5.08 -9.64 3.91
CA ALA A 84 -4.83 -10.16 2.56
C ALA A 84 -6.08 -10.90 2.05
N GLY A 85 -6.30 -10.85 0.75
CA GLY A 85 -7.32 -11.64 0.07
C GLY A 85 -6.92 -13.12 -0.09
N GLY A 86 -7.87 -13.94 -0.54
CA GLY A 86 -7.64 -15.35 -0.84
C GLY A 86 -7.45 -16.26 0.39
N ARG A 87 -7.88 -15.80 1.58
CA ARG A 87 -7.72 -16.52 2.86
C ARG A 87 -8.25 -17.95 2.81
N GLY A 88 -9.42 -18.17 2.20
CA GLY A 88 -10.01 -19.51 2.06
C GLY A 88 -9.13 -20.52 1.31
N LYS A 89 -8.27 -20.07 0.40
CA LYS A 89 -7.31 -20.91 -0.36
C LYS A 89 -5.88 -20.86 0.22
N GLY A 90 -5.68 -20.12 1.31
CA GLY A 90 -4.37 -19.97 1.96
C GLY A 90 -3.93 -21.22 2.72
N THR A 91 -2.66 -21.25 3.12
CA THR A 91 -2.09 -22.30 3.96
C THR A 91 -1.30 -21.67 5.10
N PHE A 92 -1.51 -22.15 6.32
CA PHE A 92 -0.74 -21.72 7.49
C PHE A 92 0.64 -22.39 7.53
N ASP A 93 1.60 -21.74 8.19
CA ASP A 93 2.96 -22.27 8.38
C ASP A 93 3.03 -23.59 9.18
N ASN A 94 2.01 -23.90 9.97
CA ASN A 94 1.85 -25.18 10.67
C ASN A 94 1.18 -26.28 9.82
N GLY A 95 0.85 -26.01 8.56
CA GLY A 95 0.25 -26.96 7.63
C GLY A 95 -1.28 -26.96 7.57
N LEU A 96 -1.98 -26.20 8.41
CA LEU A 96 -3.43 -26.03 8.30
C LEU A 96 -3.79 -25.39 6.95
N LYS A 97 -4.74 -25.99 6.22
CA LYS A 97 -5.23 -25.47 4.93
C LYS A 97 -6.53 -24.72 5.10
N GLY A 98 -6.58 -23.52 4.53
CA GLY A 98 -7.71 -22.61 4.50
C GLY A 98 -7.81 -21.74 5.76
N GLY A 99 -7.84 -20.43 5.56
CA GLY A 99 -8.11 -19.43 6.60
C GLY A 99 -9.60 -19.13 6.80
N VAL A 100 -10.50 -19.82 6.09
CA VAL A 100 -11.95 -19.71 6.26
C VAL A 100 -12.52 -21.12 6.31
N ARG A 101 -13.21 -21.48 7.39
CA ARG A 101 -13.75 -22.83 7.60
C ARG A 101 -15.12 -22.78 8.25
N VAL A 102 -16.00 -23.69 7.84
CA VAL A 102 -17.23 -23.99 8.58
C VAL A 102 -16.87 -24.82 9.81
N ILE A 103 -17.50 -24.52 10.93
CA ILE A 103 -17.35 -25.24 12.20
C ILE A 103 -18.74 -25.53 12.78
N TYR A 104 -18.85 -26.65 13.50
CA TYR A 104 -20.13 -27.20 13.98
C TYR A 104 -20.24 -27.24 15.51
N SER A 105 -19.23 -26.73 16.23
CA SER A 105 -19.29 -26.64 17.68
C SER A 105 -18.32 -25.60 18.24
N PRO A 106 -18.57 -25.10 19.47
CA PRO A 106 -17.59 -24.28 20.19
C PRO A 106 -16.24 -24.95 20.39
N THR A 107 -16.21 -26.27 20.57
CA THR A 107 -14.96 -27.03 20.70
C THR A 107 -14.15 -27.02 19.40
N GLU A 108 -14.81 -27.11 18.25
CA GLU A 108 -14.14 -26.92 16.96
C GLU A 108 -13.64 -25.49 16.80
N ALA A 109 -14.39 -24.48 17.26
CA ALA A 109 -13.94 -23.08 17.25
C ALA A 109 -12.61 -22.93 17.99
N LYS A 110 -12.52 -23.50 19.21
CA LYS A 110 -11.28 -23.53 20.00
C LYS A 110 -10.13 -24.20 19.25
N MET A 111 -10.37 -25.40 18.73
CA MET A 111 -9.35 -26.18 18.03
C MET A 111 -8.77 -25.45 16.81
N PHE A 112 -9.64 -24.85 15.98
CA PHE A 112 -9.16 -24.12 14.81
C PHE A 112 -8.52 -22.79 15.19
N ALA A 113 -9.04 -22.08 16.19
CA ALA A 113 -8.41 -20.85 16.68
C ALA A 113 -6.99 -21.10 17.18
N ASP A 114 -6.74 -22.20 17.92
CA ASP A 114 -5.41 -22.61 18.39
C ASP A 114 -4.43 -22.88 17.23
N GLN A 115 -4.93 -23.42 16.10
CA GLN A 115 -4.13 -23.66 14.91
C GLN A 115 -4.00 -22.43 13.99
N MET A 116 -4.80 -21.39 14.18
CA MET A 116 -4.78 -20.18 13.35
C MET A 116 -4.03 -19.03 14.04
N ILE A 117 -4.31 -18.78 15.31
CA ILE A 117 -3.79 -17.63 16.05
C ILE A 117 -2.31 -17.87 16.38
N GLY A 118 -1.47 -16.86 16.14
CA GLY A 118 -0.02 -16.96 16.32
C GLY A 118 0.72 -17.61 15.14
N HIS A 119 -0.01 -18.09 14.12
CA HIS A 119 0.54 -18.70 12.91
C HIS A 119 0.44 -17.76 11.71
N LYS A 120 1.39 -17.86 10.78
CA LYS A 120 1.37 -17.07 9.55
C LYS A 120 0.52 -17.74 8.48
N LEU A 121 -0.43 -17.00 7.92
CA LEU A 121 -1.22 -17.41 6.77
C LEU A 121 -0.54 -16.96 5.48
N VAL A 122 -0.20 -17.93 4.63
CA VAL A 122 0.34 -17.71 3.28
C VAL A 122 -0.80 -17.75 2.27
N THR A 123 -0.98 -16.67 1.53
CA THR A 123 -1.91 -16.57 0.39
C THR A 123 -1.15 -16.14 -0.88
N LYS A 124 -1.83 -16.16 -2.03
CA LYS A 124 -1.26 -15.60 -3.27
C LYS A 124 -0.83 -14.14 -3.13
N GLN A 125 -1.49 -13.37 -2.26
CA GLN A 125 -1.26 -11.94 -2.09
C GLN A 125 -0.17 -11.62 -1.03
N THR A 126 0.13 -12.55 -0.11
CA THR A 126 1.16 -12.32 0.92
C THR A 126 2.56 -12.74 0.49
N GLY A 127 2.67 -13.52 -0.60
CA GLY A 127 3.92 -14.23 -0.94
C GLY A 127 4.33 -15.22 0.15
N ALA A 128 5.56 -15.73 0.04
CA ALA A 128 6.08 -16.80 0.89
C ALA A 128 6.23 -16.41 2.38
N GLN A 129 6.32 -15.11 2.68
CA GLN A 129 6.46 -14.63 4.06
C GLN A 129 5.17 -14.81 4.88
N GLY A 130 4.02 -14.89 4.21
CA GLY A 130 2.72 -14.91 4.87
C GLY A 130 2.44 -13.64 5.68
N ARG A 131 1.34 -13.64 6.41
CA ARG A 131 1.02 -12.61 7.40
C ARG A 131 0.54 -13.29 8.68
N ILE A 132 0.93 -12.74 9.83
CA ILE A 132 0.56 -13.27 11.14
C ILE A 132 -0.96 -13.17 11.34
N CYS A 133 -1.58 -14.25 11.79
CA CYS A 133 -2.98 -14.25 12.19
C CYS A 133 -3.03 -14.05 13.71
N ASN A 134 -3.40 -12.85 14.17
CA ASN A 134 -3.48 -12.52 15.60
C ASN A 134 -4.90 -12.66 16.17
N ALA A 135 -5.89 -12.87 15.31
CA ALA A 135 -7.28 -13.01 15.69
C ALA A 135 -8.05 -13.83 14.67
N VAL A 136 -9.17 -14.39 15.10
CA VAL A 136 -10.16 -15.03 14.24
C VAL A 136 -11.50 -14.33 14.41
N TYR A 137 -12.29 -14.27 13.34
CA TYR A 137 -13.65 -13.77 13.34
C TYR A 137 -14.59 -14.95 13.21
N ILE A 138 -15.46 -15.13 14.19
CA ILE A 138 -16.43 -16.23 14.22
C ILE A 138 -17.80 -15.65 13.93
N CYS A 139 -18.46 -16.17 12.91
CA CYS A 139 -19.76 -15.71 12.46
C CYS A 139 -20.78 -16.83 12.43
N GLU A 140 -22.06 -16.48 12.52
CA GLU A 140 -23.14 -17.37 12.09
C GLU A 140 -22.97 -17.74 10.62
N ARG A 141 -23.21 -19.00 10.28
CA ARG A 141 -23.26 -19.42 8.89
C ARG A 141 -24.62 -19.04 8.30
N LYS A 142 -24.59 -18.28 7.21
CA LYS A 142 -25.77 -17.98 6.40
C LYS A 142 -25.71 -18.76 5.09
N PHE A 143 -26.84 -19.28 4.64
CA PHE A 143 -26.94 -20.03 3.39
C PHE A 143 -27.28 -19.09 2.24
N ALA A 144 -26.31 -18.89 1.34
CA ALA A 144 -26.52 -18.07 0.16
C ALA A 144 -27.30 -18.84 -0.90
N ARG A 145 -28.38 -18.23 -1.40
CA ARG A 145 -29.10 -18.67 -2.60
C ARG A 145 -28.39 -18.19 -3.86
N ARG A 146 -27.87 -16.96 -3.82
CA ARG A 146 -27.09 -16.34 -4.89
C ARG A 146 -25.93 -15.56 -4.28
N GLU A 147 -24.80 -15.58 -4.95
CA GLU A 147 -23.58 -14.87 -4.54
C GLU A 147 -23.17 -13.91 -5.64
N PHE A 148 -23.00 -12.64 -5.29
CA PHE A 148 -22.63 -11.57 -6.21
C PHE A 148 -21.33 -10.92 -5.77
N TYR A 149 -20.67 -10.24 -6.70
CA TYR A 149 -19.55 -9.36 -6.41
C TYR A 149 -20.00 -7.91 -6.53
N LEU A 150 -19.62 -7.07 -5.55
CA LEU A 150 -19.80 -5.62 -5.65
C LEU A 150 -18.63 -4.88 -5.03
N ALA A 151 -18.06 -3.94 -5.77
CA ALA A 151 -17.05 -3.03 -5.28
C ALA A 151 -17.34 -1.58 -5.65
N ILE A 152 -16.89 -0.65 -4.81
CA ILE A 152 -16.95 0.79 -5.03
C ILE A 152 -15.52 1.31 -4.92
N LEU A 153 -15.04 2.02 -5.94
CA LEU A 153 -13.70 2.62 -5.95
C LEU A 153 -13.67 3.92 -6.76
N MET A 154 -12.61 4.71 -6.58
CA MET A 154 -12.34 5.87 -7.44
C MET A 154 -11.64 5.41 -8.73
N ASP A 155 -12.32 5.55 -9.88
CA ASP A 155 -11.69 5.26 -11.16
C ASP A 155 -10.90 6.46 -11.66
N ARG A 156 -9.62 6.20 -11.99
CA ARG A 156 -8.69 7.20 -12.48
C ARG A 156 -8.94 7.55 -13.94
N GLN A 157 -9.58 6.70 -14.73
CA GLN A 157 -9.86 7.03 -16.14
C GLN A 157 -11.03 8.01 -16.25
N THR A 158 -12.13 7.70 -15.58
CA THR A 158 -13.34 8.55 -15.55
C THR A 158 -13.25 9.70 -14.55
N GLN A 159 -12.28 9.67 -13.63
CA GLN A 159 -12.10 10.67 -12.56
C GLN A 159 -13.34 10.77 -11.65
N ALA A 160 -14.03 9.64 -11.46
CA ALA A 160 -15.28 9.56 -10.71
C ALA A 160 -15.33 8.27 -9.87
N PRO A 161 -16.15 8.22 -8.81
CA PRO A 161 -16.50 6.97 -8.18
C PRO A 161 -17.19 6.03 -9.18
N VAL A 162 -16.84 4.75 -9.15
CA VAL A 162 -17.49 3.70 -9.94
C VAL A 162 -17.95 2.57 -9.04
N ILE A 163 -19.07 1.95 -9.41
CA ILE A 163 -19.53 0.68 -8.83
C ILE A 163 -19.24 -0.41 -9.85
N VAL A 164 -18.38 -1.36 -9.46
CA VAL A 164 -18.06 -2.56 -10.23
C VAL A 164 -18.88 -3.71 -9.67
N SER A 165 -19.70 -4.34 -10.50
CA SER A 165 -20.60 -5.41 -10.08
C SER A 165 -20.48 -6.63 -11.01
N SER A 166 -20.67 -7.83 -10.45
CA SER A 166 -20.74 -9.06 -11.23
C SER A 166 -21.68 -10.07 -10.60
N SER A 167 -22.42 -10.80 -11.43
CA SER A 167 -23.24 -11.93 -10.99
C SER A 167 -22.42 -13.14 -10.56
N GLN A 168 -21.10 -13.14 -10.81
CA GLN A 168 -20.16 -14.18 -10.38
C GLN A 168 -19.48 -13.78 -9.06
N GLY A 169 -20.20 -13.90 -7.95
CA GLY A 169 -19.64 -13.70 -6.60
C GLY A 169 -18.91 -14.93 -6.04
N GLY A 170 -18.21 -14.75 -4.92
CA GLY A 170 -17.53 -15.84 -4.21
C GLY A 170 -16.21 -16.30 -4.85
N VAL A 171 -15.81 -15.65 -5.95
CA VAL A 171 -14.58 -15.91 -6.69
C VAL A 171 -13.73 -14.64 -6.81
N ASP A 172 -12.47 -14.82 -7.18
CA ASP A 172 -11.50 -13.74 -7.39
C ASP A 172 -11.89 -12.92 -8.63
N ILE A 173 -12.14 -11.61 -8.46
CA ILE A 173 -12.69 -10.77 -9.53
C ILE A 173 -11.70 -10.61 -10.68
N GLU A 174 -10.40 -10.66 -10.41
CA GLU A 174 -9.34 -10.63 -11.41
C GLU A 174 -9.38 -11.85 -12.33
N THR A 175 -9.80 -13.00 -11.80
CA THR A 175 -10.02 -14.21 -12.60
C THR A 175 -11.24 -14.04 -13.51
N VAL A 176 -12.35 -13.49 -12.98
CA VAL A 176 -13.55 -13.18 -13.77
C VAL A 176 -13.23 -12.16 -14.88
N ALA A 177 -12.46 -11.12 -14.57
CA ALA A 177 -12.05 -10.10 -15.54
C ALA A 177 -11.21 -10.67 -16.69
N LYS A 178 -10.45 -11.74 -16.42
CA LYS A 178 -9.61 -12.41 -17.41
C LYS A 178 -10.40 -13.44 -18.24
N GLU A 179 -11.26 -14.23 -17.60
CA GLU A 179 -11.93 -15.38 -18.22
C GLU A 179 -13.29 -15.02 -18.82
N THR A 180 -14.05 -14.16 -18.15
CA THR A 180 -15.40 -13.73 -18.56
C THR A 180 -15.59 -12.23 -18.29
N PRO A 181 -14.86 -11.34 -19.00
CA PRO A 181 -14.93 -9.89 -18.77
C PRO A 181 -16.35 -9.31 -18.92
N ASP A 182 -17.18 -9.91 -19.80
CA ASP A 182 -18.57 -9.48 -20.02
C ASP A 182 -19.49 -9.72 -18.81
N ALA A 183 -19.04 -10.49 -17.82
CA ALA A 183 -19.76 -10.68 -16.56
C ALA A 183 -19.56 -9.51 -15.58
N ILE A 184 -18.69 -8.55 -15.90
CA ILE A 184 -18.39 -7.39 -15.06
C ILE A 184 -19.04 -6.15 -15.65
N THR A 185 -19.91 -5.51 -14.87
CA THR A 185 -20.51 -4.23 -15.19
C THR A 185 -19.83 -3.15 -14.36
N THR A 186 -19.46 -2.03 -15.00
CA THR A 186 -18.93 -0.85 -14.31
C THR A 186 -19.89 0.32 -14.50
N THR A 187 -20.45 0.82 -13.41
CA THR A 187 -21.38 1.95 -13.41
C THR A 187 -20.71 3.18 -12.81
N SER A 188 -20.52 4.24 -13.61
CA SER A 188 -19.99 5.51 -13.14
C SER A 188 -21.03 6.28 -12.31
N VAL A 189 -20.58 6.89 -11.22
CA VAL A 189 -21.42 7.70 -10.32
C VAL A 189 -20.98 9.16 -10.41
N ASP A 190 -21.91 10.08 -10.62
CA ASP A 190 -21.61 11.52 -10.46
C ASP A 190 -21.41 11.81 -8.96
N ILE A 191 -20.22 12.26 -8.59
CA ILE A 191 -19.84 12.49 -7.20
C ILE A 191 -20.71 13.53 -6.48
N ASN A 192 -21.31 14.48 -7.21
CA ASN A 192 -22.16 15.53 -6.64
C ASN A 192 -23.61 15.08 -6.43
N VAL A 193 -24.06 14.11 -7.23
CA VAL A 193 -25.42 13.55 -7.15
C VAL A 193 -25.46 12.32 -6.23
N GLY A 194 -24.42 11.49 -6.30
CA GLY A 194 -24.36 10.20 -5.63
C GLY A 194 -25.20 9.12 -6.33
N VAL A 195 -25.42 8.01 -5.62
CA VAL A 195 -26.15 6.86 -6.15
C VAL A 195 -27.66 7.08 -6.04
N THR A 196 -28.31 7.26 -7.18
CA THR A 196 -29.76 7.42 -7.27
C THR A 196 -30.52 6.10 -7.07
N ASP A 197 -31.80 6.19 -6.71
CA ASP A 197 -32.67 5.02 -6.58
C ASP A 197 -32.77 4.20 -7.87
N GLU A 198 -32.84 4.87 -9.02
CA GLU A 198 -32.87 4.21 -10.33
C GLU A 198 -31.57 3.47 -10.61
N MET A 199 -30.43 4.12 -10.37
CA MET A 199 -29.11 3.52 -10.57
C MET A 199 -28.92 2.28 -9.68
N ALA A 200 -29.16 2.39 -8.38
CA ALA A 200 -29.01 1.27 -7.45
C ALA A 200 -29.97 0.13 -7.78
N ARG A 201 -31.19 0.42 -8.22
CA ARG A 201 -32.17 -0.59 -8.62
C ARG A 201 -31.73 -1.31 -9.90
N ASN A 202 -31.19 -0.59 -10.87
CA ASN A 202 -30.68 -1.19 -12.10
C ASN A 202 -29.50 -2.11 -11.80
N ILE A 203 -28.53 -1.66 -11.00
CA ILE A 203 -27.40 -2.50 -10.54
C ILE A 203 -27.90 -3.77 -9.84
N ALA A 204 -28.87 -3.67 -8.93
CA ALA A 204 -29.43 -4.82 -8.23
C ALA A 204 -30.14 -5.81 -9.18
N LYS A 205 -30.87 -5.31 -10.19
CA LYS A 205 -31.51 -6.13 -11.22
C LYS A 205 -30.47 -6.83 -12.10
N ASP A 206 -29.46 -6.10 -12.55
CA ASP A 206 -28.42 -6.62 -13.44
C ASP A 206 -27.54 -7.67 -12.74
N LEU A 207 -27.28 -7.50 -11.44
CA LEU A 207 -26.68 -8.54 -10.60
C LEU A 207 -27.52 -9.82 -10.55
N GLY A 208 -28.84 -9.68 -10.67
CA GLY A 208 -29.78 -10.79 -10.63
C GLY A 208 -30.37 -11.05 -9.25
N PHE A 209 -30.54 -10.03 -8.41
CA PHE A 209 -31.35 -10.17 -7.18
C PHE A 209 -32.81 -10.52 -7.52
N SER A 210 -33.44 -11.36 -6.71
CA SER A 210 -34.87 -11.65 -6.87
C SER A 210 -35.74 -10.42 -6.55
N GLU A 211 -36.96 -10.38 -7.09
CA GLU A 211 -37.88 -9.24 -6.90
C GLU A 211 -38.12 -8.91 -5.42
N GLN A 212 -38.12 -9.92 -4.55
CA GLN A 212 -38.30 -9.77 -3.11
C GLN A 212 -37.12 -9.04 -2.44
N CYS A 213 -35.90 -9.24 -2.96
CA CYS A 213 -34.69 -8.64 -2.42
C CYS A 213 -34.30 -7.32 -3.12
N LEU A 214 -34.98 -6.92 -4.20
CA LEU A 214 -34.58 -5.75 -4.99
C LEU A 214 -34.56 -4.44 -4.20
N GLU A 215 -35.55 -4.18 -3.34
CA GLU A 215 -35.52 -2.96 -2.51
C GLU A 215 -34.39 -2.99 -1.49
N GLU A 216 -34.15 -4.14 -0.86
CA GLU A 216 -33.09 -4.28 0.13
C GLU A 216 -31.71 -4.16 -0.52
N ALA A 217 -31.50 -4.80 -1.68
CA ALA A 217 -30.27 -4.69 -2.45
C ALA A 217 -30.00 -3.24 -2.88
N LYS A 218 -31.02 -2.55 -3.41
CA LYS A 218 -30.94 -1.12 -3.75
C LYS A 218 -30.48 -0.30 -2.55
N ASN A 219 -31.14 -0.47 -1.40
CA ASN A 219 -30.80 0.26 -0.18
C ASN A 219 -29.38 -0.07 0.31
N THR A 220 -28.96 -1.32 0.22
CA THR A 220 -27.61 -1.76 0.58
C THR A 220 -26.55 -1.12 -0.31
N ILE A 221 -26.75 -1.07 -1.63
CA ILE A 221 -25.83 -0.40 -2.57
C ILE A 221 -25.69 1.09 -2.23
N GLN A 222 -26.80 1.78 -1.96
CA GLN A 222 -26.78 3.19 -1.57
C GLN A 222 -26.05 3.42 -0.23
N LYS A 223 -26.26 2.54 0.76
CA LYS A 223 -25.56 2.61 2.05
C LYS A 223 -24.07 2.35 1.90
N LEU A 224 -23.65 1.39 1.07
CA LEU A 224 -22.24 1.14 0.78
C LEU A 224 -21.58 2.36 0.14
N TYR A 225 -22.24 3.01 -0.81
CA TYR A 225 -21.73 4.26 -1.39
C TYR A 225 -21.64 5.39 -0.35
N LYS A 226 -22.62 5.48 0.56
CA LYS A 226 -22.58 6.43 1.67
C LYS A 226 -21.37 6.20 2.57
N VAL A 227 -21.07 4.95 2.95
CA VAL A 227 -19.85 4.61 3.71
C VAL A 227 -18.60 5.03 2.94
N PHE A 228 -18.55 4.71 1.64
CA PHE A 228 -17.41 5.03 0.79
C PHE A 228 -17.09 6.53 0.81
N MET A 229 -18.12 7.38 0.66
CA MET A 229 -17.96 8.83 0.66
C MET A 229 -17.69 9.42 2.05
N GLU A 230 -18.40 8.99 3.09
CA GLU A 230 -18.28 9.57 4.44
C GLU A 230 -17.01 9.18 5.17
N LYS A 231 -16.44 8.01 4.86
CA LYS A 231 -15.24 7.48 5.51
C LYS A 231 -13.97 7.65 4.69
N ASP A 232 -14.03 8.37 3.57
CA ASP A 232 -12.90 8.56 2.66
C ASP A 232 -12.28 7.22 2.22
N ALA A 233 -13.14 6.26 1.88
CA ALA A 233 -12.68 4.97 1.40
C ALA A 233 -12.07 5.13 0.01
N THR A 234 -10.96 4.43 -0.25
CA THR A 234 -10.40 4.26 -1.60
C THR A 234 -11.05 3.09 -2.32
N GLN A 235 -11.48 2.08 -1.55
CA GLN A 235 -12.16 0.90 -2.04
C GLN A 235 -13.07 0.32 -0.95
N ILE A 236 -14.29 -0.05 -1.33
CA ILE A 236 -15.13 -0.99 -0.59
C ILE A 236 -15.35 -2.18 -1.51
N GLU A 237 -15.00 -3.38 -1.07
CA GLU A 237 -15.21 -4.62 -1.81
C GLU A 237 -16.03 -5.59 -0.95
N ILE A 238 -17.18 -6.01 -1.47
CA ILE A 238 -18.06 -7.01 -0.85
C ILE A 238 -18.05 -8.25 -1.73
N ASN A 239 -17.48 -9.34 -1.21
CA ASN A 239 -17.31 -10.57 -1.97
C ASN A 239 -17.41 -11.84 -1.10
N PRO A 240 -18.60 -12.48 -0.99
CA PRO A 240 -19.80 -12.18 -1.74
C PRO A 240 -20.76 -11.19 -1.06
N LEU A 241 -21.50 -10.44 -1.88
CA LEU A 241 -22.79 -9.84 -1.53
C LEU A 241 -23.88 -10.86 -1.89
N CYS A 242 -24.69 -11.29 -0.93
CA CYS A 242 -25.55 -12.45 -1.09
C CYS A 242 -27.04 -12.13 -0.97
N GLU A 243 -27.85 -12.92 -1.68
CA GLU A 243 -29.25 -13.18 -1.33
C GLU A 243 -29.30 -14.49 -0.54
N THR A 244 -29.84 -14.48 0.68
CA THR A 244 -29.98 -15.70 1.51
C THR A 244 -31.20 -16.53 1.10
N THR A 245 -31.30 -17.74 1.66
CA THR A 245 -32.51 -18.59 1.54
C THR A 245 -33.76 -17.95 2.17
N GLU A 246 -33.58 -17.03 3.11
CA GLU A 246 -34.63 -16.26 3.78
C GLU A 246 -34.93 -14.94 3.06
N HIS A 247 -34.37 -14.71 1.87
CA HIS A 247 -34.51 -13.49 1.08
C HIS A 247 -33.96 -12.22 1.74
N GLU A 248 -32.89 -12.35 2.53
CA GLU A 248 -32.13 -11.22 3.10
C GLU A 248 -30.94 -10.86 2.19
N VAL A 249 -30.53 -9.58 2.19
CA VAL A 249 -29.33 -9.13 1.46
C VAL A 249 -28.18 -8.87 2.43
N LEU A 250 -27.16 -9.73 2.38
CA LEU A 250 -26.04 -9.70 3.33
C LEU A 250 -24.69 -9.52 2.64
N ALA A 251 -23.86 -8.63 3.18
CA ALA A 251 -22.43 -8.56 2.89
C ALA A 251 -21.71 -9.64 3.71
N MET A 252 -21.36 -10.77 3.07
CA MET A 252 -20.81 -11.94 3.77
C MET A 252 -19.32 -11.79 4.11
N ASP A 253 -18.58 -11.05 3.28
CA ASP A 253 -17.17 -10.66 3.49
C ASP A 253 -17.00 -9.24 2.95
N ALA A 254 -16.22 -8.43 3.66
CA ALA A 254 -16.04 -7.02 3.36
C ALA A 254 -14.58 -6.60 3.56
N LYS A 255 -13.97 -6.10 2.48
CA LYS A 255 -12.63 -5.52 2.47
C LYS A 255 -12.73 -4.04 2.18
N LEU A 256 -12.35 -3.23 3.16
CA LEU A 256 -12.39 -1.76 3.09
C LEU A 256 -10.97 -1.20 3.15
N GLY A 257 -10.67 -0.32 2.20
CA GLY A 257 -9.44 0.47 2.15
C GLY A 257 -9.76 1.96 2.21
N PHE A 258 -8.88 2.75 2.83
CA PHE A 258 -9.07 4.19 3.10
C PHE A 258 -7.93 5.04 2.52
N ASP A 259 -8.21 6.33 2.30
CA ASP A 259 -7.20 7.30 1.84
C ASP A 259 -6.40 7.84 3.03
N ASP A 260 -5.10 7.56 3.06
CA ASP A 260 -4.19 8.03 4.12
C ASP A 260 -4.19 9.56 4.25
N ASN A 261 -4.41 10.26 3.12
CA ASN A 261 -4.48 11.72 3.12
C ASN A 261 -5.68 12.25 3.91
N ALA A 262 -6.67 11.41 4.21
CA ALA A 262 -7.84 11.78 5.00
C ALA A 262 -7.67 11.49 6.51
N GLU A 263 -6.51 11.00 6.97
CA GLU A 263 -6.26 10.67 8.39
C GLU A 263 -6.63 11.83 9.34
N PHE A 264 -6.34 13.07 8.93
CA PHE A 264 -6.62 14.26 9.76
C PHE A 264 -8.10 14.41 10.14
N ARG A 265 -9.03 13.87 9.34
CA ARG A 265 -10.48 13.91 9.57
C ARG A 265 -11.11 12.54 9.86
N GLN A 266 -10.39 11.43 9.67
CA GLN A 266 -10.86 10.06 9.90
C GLN A 266 -10.18 9.39 11.11
N LYS A 267 -9.94 10.12 12.20
CA LYS A 267 -9.14 9.63 13.35
C LYS A 267 -9.62 8.31 13.95
N GLU A 268 -10.93 8.07 13.98
CA GLU A 268 -11.50 6.80 14.43
C GLU A 268 -11.03 5.62 13.57
N ILE A 269 -11.17 5.72 12.24
CA ILE A 269 -10.76 4.65 11.31
C ILE A 269 -9.27 4.34 11.45
N PHE A 270 -8.45 5.39 11.52
CA PHE A 270 -7.00 5.23 11.64
C PHE A 270 -6.54 4.71 12.99
N SER A 271 -7.38 4.80 14.04
CA SER A 271 -7.12 4.14 15.32
C SER A 271 -7.18 2.61 15.24
N TRP A 272 -7.77 2.06 14.17
CA TRP A 272 -7.91 0.62 13.95
C TRP A 272 -6.76 0.01 13.13
N ARG A 273 -5.76 0.80 12.75
CA ARG A 273 -4.60 0.32 12.01
C ARG A 273 -3.88 -0.78 12.79
N ASP A 274 -3.67 -1.91 12.15
CA ASP A 274 -2.92 -3.04 12.69
C ASP A 274 -1.53 -3.10 12.07
N THR A 275 -0.54 -2.54 12.77
CA THR A 275 0.86 -2.53 12.33
C THR A 275 1.51 -3.92 12.31
N THR A 276 0.93 -4.93 12.97
CA THR A 276 1.44 -6.32 12.93
C THR A 276 1.28 -6.97 11.55
N GLN A 277 0.44 -6.37 10.71
CA GLN A 277 0.16 -6.83 9.34
C GLN A 277 1.05 -6.15 8.29
N GLU A 278 1.89 -5.20 8.72
CA GLU A 278 2.83 -4.44 7.90
C GLU A 278 4.26 -4.93 8.12
N ASP A 279 5.17 -4.55 7.22
CA ASP A 279 6.59 -4.82 7.42
C ASP A 279 7.14 -3.92 8.55
N PRO A 280 7.88 -4.45 9.55
CA PRO A 280 8.40 -3.65 10.66
C PRO A 280 9.36 -2.54 10.25
N ASP A 281 10.20 -2.75 9.22
CA ASP A 281 11.12 -1.74 8.70
C ASP A 281 10.31 -0.61 8.05
N GLU A 282 9.24 -0.98 7.36
CA GLU A 282 8.27 -0.06 6.77
C GLU A 282 7.52 0.78 7.81
N VAL A 283 7.16 0.22 8.97
CA VAL A 283 6.53 0.95 10.09
C VAL A 283 7.53 1.92 10.72
N LYS A 284 8.74 1.46 11.05
CA LYS A 284 9.82 2.30 11.60
C LYS A 284 10.16 3.48 10.67
N ALA A 285 10.15 3.25 9.35
CA ALA A 285 10.35 4.30 8.37
C ALA A 285 9.26 5.38 8.44
N ALA A 286 7.98 4.97 8.52
CA ALA A 286 6.85 5.89 8.56
C ALA A 286 6.88 6.80 9.81
N GLU A 287 7.35 6.31 10.96
CA GLU A 287 7.55 7.12 12.18
C GLU A 287 8.55 8.27 11.98
N SER A 288 9.51 8.09 11.06
CA SER A 288 10.49 9.09 10.67
C SER A 288 10.06 9.92 9.44
N GLY A 289 8.83 9.73 8.94
CA GLY A 289 8.33 10.37 7.72
C GLY A 289 9.03 9.89 6.45
N LEU A 290 9.55 8.66 6.46
CA LEU A 290 10.27 8.06 5.33
C LEU A 290 9.39 7.08 4.55
N ASN A 291 9.48 7.18 3.23
CA ASN A 291 8.84 6.26 2.32
C ASN A 291 9.75 5.07 2.03
N PHE A 292 9.66 4.01 2.82
CA PHE A 292 10.51 2.81 2.67
C PHE A 292 9.70 1.62 2.16
N ILE A 293 10.29 0.83 1.25
CA ILE A 293 9.84 -0.52 0.87
C ILE A 293 11.08 -1.39 0.70
N LYS A 294 11.09 -2.54 1.37
CA LYS A 294 12.19 -3.50 1.30
C LYS A 294 12.11 -4.34 0.03
N LEU A 295 13.25 -4.60 -0.60
CA LEU A 295 13.40 -5.43 -1.79
C LEU A 295 14.48 -6.50 -1.56
N ASP A 296 14.65 -7.43 -2.50
CA ASP A 296 15.56 -8.57 -2.36
C ASP A 296 17.01 -8.30 -2.82
N GLY A 297 17.33 -7.05 -3.19
CA GLY A 297 18.65 -6.69 -3.71
C GLY A 297 19.71 -6.44 -2.65
N ASP A 298 20.78 -5.78 -3.08
CA ASP A 298 22.02 -5.63 -2.33
C ASP A 298 22.59 -4.20 -2.37
N ILE A 299 21.99 -3.32 -3.19
CA ILE A 299 22.39 -1.91 -3.29
C ILE A 299 21.33 -1.07 -2.61
N GLY A 300 21.67 -0.55 -1.43
CA GLY A 300 20.81 0.34 -0.67
C GLY A 300 20.59 1.66 -1.42
N CYS A 301 19.37 2.16 -1.48
CA CYS A 301 19.04 3.42 -2.14
C CYS A 301 18.57 4.45 -1.12
N LEU A 302 19.08 5.69 -1.20
CA LEU A 302 18.57 6.84 -0.45
C LEU A 302 18.38 8.00 -1.42
N VAL A 303 17.13 8.35 -1.70
CA VAL A 303 16.77 9.33 -2.72
C VAL A 303 15.74 10.32 -2.18
N ASN A 304 15.70 11.53 -2.73
CA ASN A 304 14.60 12.46 -2.49
C ASN A 304 13.66 12.58 -3.71
N GLY A 305 12.38 12.35 -3.49
CA GLY A 305 11.32 12.29 -4.48
C GLY A 305 11.06 10.88 -5.02
N ALA A 306 9.83 10.39 -4.87
CA ALA A 306 9.41 9.05 -5.30
C ALA A 306 9.74 8.71 -6.77
N GLY A 307 9.56 9.66 -7.70
CA GLY A 307 9.89 9.45 -9.11
C GLY A 307 11.39 9.24 -9.35
N LEU A 308 12.25 10.01 -8.67
CA LEU A 308 13.70 9.84 -8.75
C LEU A 308 14.14 8.56 -8.05
N ALA A 309 13.49 8.18 -6.95
CA ALA A 309 13.77 6.93 -6.24
C ALA A 309 13.50 5.71 -7.14
N MET A 310 12.35 5.68 -7.84
CA MET A 310 12.06 4.65 -8.85
C MET A 310 13.09 4.64 -9.99
N ALA A 311 13.40 5.81 -10.57
CA ALA A 311 14.40 5.89 -11.64
C ALA A 311 15.80 5.46 -11.19
N THR A 312 16.15 5.68 -9.91
CA THR A 312 17.43 5.25 -9.34
C THR A 312 17.50 3.72 -9.20
N MET A 313 16.41 3.08 -8.78
CA MET A 313 16.31 1.63 -8.76
C MET A 313 16.40 1.04 -10.18
N ASP A 314 15.71 1.64 -11.14
CA ASP A 314 15.71 1.20 -12.53
C ASP A 314 17.11 1.31 -13.14
N ILE A 315 17.82 2.42 -12.95
CA ILE A 315 19.16 2.59 -13.50
C ILE A 315 20.19 1.67 -12.83
N ILE A 316 20.04 1.33 -11.55
CA ILE A 316 20.84 0.27 -10.91
C ILE A 316 20.60 -1.07 -11.62
N LYS A 317 19.33 -1.39 -11.89
CA LYS A 317 18.95 -2.65 -12.54
C LYS A 317 19.45 -2.71 -13.99
N LEU A 318 19.34 -1.62 -14.74
CA LEU A 318 19.88 -1.47 -16.10
C LEU A 318 21.39 -1.73 -16.15
N ASN A 319 22.12 -1.35 -15.10
CA ASN A 319 23.56 -1.58 -14.97
C ASN A 319 23.91 -2.96 -14.37
N GLY A 320 22.94 -3.85 -14.21
CA GLY A 320 23.12 -5.23 -13.75
C GLY A 320 23.31 -5.37 -12.24
N GLY A 321 22.90 -4.38 -11.44
CA GLY A 321 22.76 -4.49 -9.99
C GLY A 321 21.35 -4.87 -9.55
N ASN A 322 21.13 -5.05 -8.24
CA ASN A 322 19.79 -5.20 -7.69
C ASN A 322 19.58 -4.19 -6.55
N PRO A 323 18.58 -3.30 -6.64
CA PRO A 323 18.24 -2.39 -5.55
C PRO A 323 17.72 -3.18 -4.34
N ALA A 324 18.24 -2.88 -3.16
CA ALA A 324 17.84 -3.52 -1.90
C ALA A 324 16.56 -2.91 -1.30
N ASN A 325 16.23 -1.68 -1.68
CA ASN A 325 15.07 -0.98 -1.16
C ASN A 325 14.65 0.16 -2.09
N PHE A 326 13.38 0.54 -1.97
CA PHE A 326 12.90 1.89 -2.31
C PHE A 326 12.98 2.75 -1.06
N LEU A 327 13.56 3.94 -1.14
CA LEU A 327 13.52 4.92 -0.06
C LEU A 327 13.45 6.34 -0.61
N ASP A 328 12.36 7.03 -0.27
CA ASP A 328 12.17 8.45 -0.53
C ASP A 328 12.13 9.25 0.79
N VAL A 329 13.10 10.17 0.97
CA VAL A 329 13.20 11.07 2.14
C VAL A 329 12.35 12.34 2.01
N GLY A 330 11.59 12.49 0.92
CA GLY A 330 10.76 13.66 0.63
C GLY A 330 11.55 14.91 0.26
N GLY A 331 10.86 16.06 0.18
CA GLY A 331 11.46 17.33 -0.24
C GLY A 331 12.46 17.98 0.74
N GLY A 332 12.57 17.47 1.97
CA GLY A 332 13.45 17.99 3.01
C GLY A 332 14.32 16.89 3.61
N ALA A 333 15.49 16.65 3.03
CA ALA A 333 16.47 15.70 3.55
C ALA A 333 17.18 16.25 4.81
N THR A 334 16.48 16.24 5.96
CA THR A 334 17.06 16.66 7.24
C THR A 334 18.12 15.65 7.70
N PRO A 335 19.13 16.08 8.51
CA PRO A 335 20.12 15.15 9.05
C PRO A 335 19.52 13.96 9.81
N GLN A 336 18.42 14.18 10.55
CA GLN A 336 17.70 13.13 11.28
C GLN A 336 17.05 12.12 10.34
N ALA A 337 16.40 12.58 9.27
CA ALA A 337 15.80 11.71 8.26
C ALA A 337 16.88 10.88 7.53
N ILE A 338 18.02 11.48 7.21
CA ILE A 338 19.17 10.78 6.61
C ILE A 338 19.68 9.70 7.57
N ARG A 339 19.85 10.00 8.86
CA ARG A 339 20.30 9.03 9.86
C ARG A 339 19.35 7.84 9.97
N ALA A 340 18.04 8.09 10.09
CA ALA A 340 17.03 7.04 10.14
C ALA A 340 17.03 6.18 8.86
N ALA A 341 17.21 6.80 7.69
CA ALA A 341 17.33 6.10 6.42
C ALA A 341 18.56 5.17 6.38
N PHE A 342 19.72 5.63 6.86
CA PHE A 342 20.92 4.79 6.95
C PHE A 342 20.74 3.64 7.94
N GLU A 343 20.10 3.85 9.10
CA GLU A 343 19.78 2.76 10.03
C GLU A 343 18.92 1.67 9.38
N LEU A 344 17.91 2.05 8.59
CA LEU A 344 17.04 1.11 7.88
C LEU A 344 17.77 0.38 6.75
N ILE A 345 18.61 1.07 5.99
CA ILE A 345 19.37 0.45 4.90
C ILE A 345 20.41 -0.53 5.46
N THR A 346 21.10 -0.14 6.53
CA THR A 346 22.21 -0.91 7.10
C THR A 346 21.77 -2.02 8.05
N SER A 347 20.50 -2.07 8.45
CA SER A 347 19.94 -3.21 9.20
C SER A 347 19.84 -4.47 8.34
N ASP A 348 19.79 -4.33 7.00
CA ASP A 348 19.81 -5.47 6.09
C ASP A 348 21.26 -5.91 5.78
N PRO A 349 21.69 -7.09 6.24
CA PRO A 349 23.05 -7.57 6.01
C PRO A 349 23.35 -7.86 4.54
N LYS A 350 22.34 -8.00 3.66
CA LYS A 350 22.52 -8.17 2.22
C LYS A 350 23.09 -6.92 1.55
N VAL A 351 22.95 -5.75 2.18
CA VAL A 351 23.45 -4.50 1.61
C VAL A 351 24.98 -4.48 1.58
N THR A 352 25.52 -4.25 0.39
CA THR A 352 26.96 -4.28 0.08
C THR A 352 27.46 -2.96 -0.49
N ALA A 353 26.58 -2.10 -0.97
CA ALA A 353 26.86 -0.72 -1.37
C ALA A 353 25.62 0.16 -1.13
N ILE A 354 25.81 1.46 -0.95
CA ILE A 354 24.71 2.43 -0.79
C ILE A 354 24.82 3.51 -1.86
N PHE A 355 23.74 3.73 -2.61
CA PHE A 355 23.62 4.82 -3.57
C PHE A 355 22.73 5.92 -3.01
N VAL A 356 23.36 7.05 -2.65
CA VAL A 356 22.70 8.30 -2.27
C VAL A 356 22.54 9.17 -3.51
N ASN A 357 21.30 9.45 -3.92
CA ASN A 357 21.01 10.31 -5.08
C ASN A 357 20.08 11.44 -4.63
N ILE A 358 20.63 12.61 -4.35
CA ILE A 358 19.86 13.75 -3.84
C ILE A 358 19.94 14.94 -4.80
N PHE A 359 18.79 15.40 -5.24
CA PHE A 359 18.64 16.68 -5.93
C PHE A 359 18.27 17.75 -4.91
N GLY A 360 19.23 18.61 -4.56
CA GLY A 360 19.19 19.54 -3.43
C GLY A 360 17.94 20.41 -3.35
N GLY A 361 17.35 20.79 -4.50
CA GLY A 361 16.09 21.54 -4.50
C GLY A 361 16.19 22.80 -3.62
N ILE A 362 15.53 22.77 -2.46
CA ILE A 362 15.52 23.86 -1.45
C ILE A 362 16.72 23.76 -0.48
N VAL A 363 17.29 22.57 -0.28
CA VAL A 363 18.42 22.32 0.62
C VAL A 363 19.74 22.40 -0.16
N ARG A 364 20.74 23.10 0.40
CA ARG A 364 22.05 23.20 -0.25
C ARG A 364 22.83 21.88 -0.15
N CYS A 365 23.55 21.52 -1.20
CA CYS A 365 24.31 20.27 -1.27
C CYS A 365 25.42 20.19 -0.21
N ASP A 366 26.04 21.32 0.17
CA ASP A 366 27.08 21.35 1.20
C ASP A 366 26.52 20.97 2.59
N ALA A 367 25.28 21.37 2.90
CA ALA A 367 24.61 20.97 4.14
C ALA A 367 24.26 19.47 4.13
N ILE A 368 23.81 18.93 2.99
CA ILE A 368 23.52 17.50 2.81
C ILE A 368 24.81 16.68 2.94
N ALA A 369 25.90 17.10 2.29
CA ALA A 369 27.20 16.44 2.39
C ALA A 369 27.71 16.41 3.83
N GLN A 370 27.60 17.52 4.58
CA GLN A 370 27.97 17.53 5.99
C GLN A 370 27.12 16.56 6.82
N GLY A 371 25.79 16.52 6.58
CA GLY A 371 24.90 15.57 7.22
C GLY A 371 25.29 14.12 6.93
N LEU A 372 25.61 13.82 5.67
CA LEU A 372 26.07 12.50 5.25
C LEU A 372 27.38 12.10 5.94
N ILE A 373 28.38 12.98 5.95
CA ILE A 373 29.69 12.74 6.60
C ILE A 373 29.50 12.47 8.10
N ASN A 374 28.67 13.25 8.78
CA ASN A 374 28.39 13.08 10.20
C ASN A 374 27.76 11.71 10.48
N VAL A 375 26.74 11.32 9.72
CA VAL A 375 26.06 10.01 9.88
C VAL A 375 27.02 8.85 9.64
N VAL A 376 27.84 8.92 8.59
CA VAL A 376 28.82 7.87 8.26
C VAL A 376 29.85 7.70 9.37
N ASN A 377 30.34 8.81 9.96
CA ASN A 377 31.24 8.80 11.10
C ASN A 377 30.58 8.23 12.36
N GLU A 378 29.41 8.75 12.74
CA GLU A 378 28.69 8.35 13.94
C GLU A 378 28.33 6.85 13.94
N MET A 379 27.93 6.33 12.77
CA MET A 379 27.56 4.93 12.60
C MET A 379 28.76 4.03 12.26
N ASN A 380 29.96 4.59 12.07
CA ASN A 380 31.17 3.87 11.66
C ASN A 380 30.96 2.97 10.43
N LEU A 381 30.30 3.50 9.40
CA LEU A 381 29.91 2.71 8.24
C LEU A 381 31.11 2.31 7.39
N ARG A 382 31.22 1.00 7.14
CA ARG A 382 32.28 0.42 6.28
C ARG A 382 31.82 0.19 4.84
N THR A 383 30.53 0.15 4.62
CA THR A 383 29.90 -0.05 3.31
C THR A 383 30.22 1.13 2.39
N PRO A 384 30.68 0.90 1.14
CA PRO A 384 30.97 1.99 0.22
C PRO A 384 29.69 2.75 -0.14
N ILE A 385 29.78 4.08 -0.09
CA ILE A 385 28.67 4.99 -0.38
C ILE A 385 28.99 5.76 -1.65
N VAL A 386 28.14 5.64 -2.68
CA VAL A 386 28.21 6.49 -3.87
C VAL A 386 27.20 7.62 -3.67
N ALA A 387 27.68 8.87 -3.68
CA ALA A 387 26.87 10.05 -3.42
C ALA A 387 26.79 10.94 -4.66
N ARG A 388 25.61 11.08 -5.23
CA ARG A 388 25.31 12.00 -6.31
C ARG A 388 24.43 13.13 -5.78
N LEU A 389 25.05 14.30 -5.58
CA LEU A 389 24.40 15.50 -5.05
C LEU A 389 24.31 16.55 -6.16
N GLN A 390 23.12 17.03 -6.48
CA GLN A 390 22.88 17.99 -7.57
C GLN A 390 22.15 19.22 -7.06
N GLY A 391 22.66 20.43 -7.32
CA GLY A 391 21.99 21.68 -6.94
C GLY A 391 22.94 22.74 -6.37
N THR A 392 22.40 23.65 -5.57
CA THR A 392 23.16 24.75 -4.95
C THR A 392 24.33 24.23 -4.11
N ASN A 393 25.51 24.84 -4.28
CA ASN A 393 26.76 24.47 -3.59
C ASN A 393 27.25 23.02 -3.85
N MET A 394 26.91 22.43 -5.00
CA MET A 394 27.43 21.11 -5.39
C MET A 394 28.97 21.04 -5.34
N ALA A 395 29.68 22.00 -5.94
CA ALA A 395 31.15 21.96 -5.98
C ALA A 395 31.77 21.90 -4.58
N LYS A 396 31.22 22.68 -3.64
CA LYS A 396 31.63 22.65 -2.24
C LYS A 396 31.28 21.33 -1.55
N ALA A 397 30.14 20.72 -1.89
CA ALA A 397 29.76 19.41 -1.38
C ALA A 397 30.73 18.31 -1.84
N HIS A 398 31.22 18.41 -3.09
CA HIS A 398 32.22 17.51 -3.64
C HIS A 398 33.57 17.63 -2.90
N GLU A 399 34.05 18.86 -2.68
CA GLU A 399 35.23 19.12 -1.84
C GLU A 399 35.09 18.52 -0.45
N LEU A 400 33.98 18.81 0.26
CA LEU A 400 33.73 18.32 1.62
C LEU A 400 33.77 16.78 1.69
N ILE A 401 33.20 16.10 0.70
CA ILE A 401 33.18 14.63 0.64
C ILE A 401 34.60 14.10 0.43
N ASN A 402 35.35 14.66 -0.52
CA ASN A 402 36.71 14.20 -0.84
C ASN A 402 37.69 14.44 0.33
N GLU A 403 37.56 15.56 1.05
CA GLU A 403 38.38 15.90 2.21
C GLU A 403 38.03 15.07 3.46
N SER A 404 36.86 14.42 3.50
CA SER A 404 36.40 13.68 4.68
C SER A 404 37.23 12.44 5.03
N GLY A 405 37.97 11.89 4.06
CA GLY A 405 38.69 10.62 4.20
C GLY A 405 37.79 9.38 4.36
N LEU A 406 36.47 9.54 4.22
CA LEU A 406 35.49 8.47 4.34
C LEU A 406 35.30 7.75 3.01
N LYS A 407 34.71 6.54 3.07
CA LYS A 407 34.36 5.73 1.89
C LYS A 407 33.11 6.26 1.17
N ILE A 408 33.06 7.57 0.96
CA ILE A 408 32.00 8.29 0.25
C ILE A 408 32.58 8.77 -1.08
N PHE A 409 32.00 8.31 -2.18
CA PHE A 409 32.44 8.59 -3.55
C PHE A 409 31.48 9.56 -4.19
N SER A 410 31.89 10.83 -4.33
CA SER A 410 31.05 11.85 -4.94
C SER A 410 31.05 11.72 -6.48
N MET A 411 29.87 11.68 -7.08
CA MET A 411 29.65 11.52 -8.52
C MET A 411 28.70 12.60 -9.03
N GLU A 412 28.96 13.14 -10.22
CA GLU A 412 28.07 14.14 -10.84
C GLU A 412 26.96 13.46 -11.66
N ASP A 413 27.37 12.60 -12.59
CA ASP A 413 26.48 11.93 -13.54
C ASP A 413 25.74 10.73 -12.92
N LEU A 414 24.47 10.57 -13.29
CA LEU A 414 23.60 9.52 -12.74
C LEU A 414 23.99 8.12 -13.21
N GLN A 415 24.34 7.97 -14.49
CA GLN A 415 24.75 6.69 -15.07
C GLN A 415 26.08 6.24 -14.46
N ASN A 416 27.06 7.14 -14.35
CA ASN A 416 28.35 6.85 -13.71
C ASN A 416 28.18 6.44 -12.24
N ALA A 417 27.31 7.14 -11.50
CA ALA A 417 27.03 6.80 -10.10
C ALA A 417 26.37 5.42 -9.96
N ALA A 418 25.44 5.07 -10.86
CA ALA A 418 24.83 3.75 -10.87
C ALA A 418 25.84 2.65 -11.19
N GLU A 419 26.63 2.80 -12.25
CA GLU A 419 27.70 1.85 -12.62
C GLU A 419 28.68 1.62 -11.47
N LYS A 420 29.11 2.70 -10.79
CA LYS A 420 30.02 2.62 -9.65
C LYS A 420 29.39 1.91 -8.46
N SER A 421 28.12 2.18 -8.17
CA SER A 421 27.39 1.47 -7.10
C SER A 421 27.34 -0.03 -7.35
N VAL A 422 27.10 -0.44 -8.61
CA VAL A 422 27.11 -1.86 -9.01
C VAL A 422 28.52 -2.46 -8.92
N GLN A 423 29.54 -1.75 -9.39
CA GLN A 423 30.93 -2.21 -9.31
C GLN A 423 31.37 -2.44 -7.86
N PHE A 424 31.13 -1.47 -6.98
CA PHE A 424 31.47 -1.59 -5.57
C PHE A 424 30.72 -2.73 -4.90
N SER A 425 29.42 -2.87 -5.17
CA SER A 425 28.65 -4.00 -4.65
C SER A 425 29.27 -5.34 -5.06
N LYS A 426 29.59 -5.53 -6.35
CA LYS A 426 30.21 -6.76 -6.86
C LYS A 426 31.52 -7.08 -6.17
N VAL A 427 32.38 -6.07 -5.98
CA VAL A 427 33.67 -6.24 -5.29
C VAL A 427 33.46 -6.65 -3.83
N VAL A 428 32.55 -5.98 -3.11
CA VAL A 428 32.24 -6.35 -1.72
C VAL A 428 31.66 -7.75 -1.63
N LYS A 429 30.77 -8.16 -2.54
CA LYS A 429 30.24 -9.52 -2.60
C LYS A 429 31.33 -10.56 -2.81
N MET A 430 32.15 -10.38 -3.84
CA MET A 430 33.27 -11.30 -4.13
C MET A 430 34.18 -11.46 -2.92
N ALA A 431 34.45 -10.36 -2.21
CA ALA A 431 35.30 -10.41 -1.03
C ALA A 431 34.64 -11.09 0.17
N ARG A 432 33.32 -10.90 0.38
CA ARG A 432 32.54 -11.67 1.37
C ARG A 432 32.55 -13.17 1.05
N ASP A 433 32.44 -13.53 -0.24
CA ASP A 433 32.41 -14.94 -0.68
C ASP A 433 33.75 -15.67 -0.43
N ILE A 434 34.86 -14.94 -0.41
CA ILE A 434 36.21 -15.49 -0.14
C ILE A 434 36.74 -15.15 1.26
N ASP A 435 35.91 -14.57 2.13
CA ASP A 435 36.23 -14.16 3.50
C ASP A 435 37.43 -13.20 3.63
N VAL A 436 37.51 -12.21 2.73
CA VAL A 436 38.56 -11.18 2.71
C VAL A 436 37.94 -9.79 2.90
N GLY A 437 38.61 -8.93 3.66
CA GLY A 437 38.23 -7.51 3.80
C GLY A 437 38.61 -6.69 2.57
N VAL A 438 37.72 -5.81 2.10
CA VAL A 438 38.03 -4.83 1.06
C VAL A 438 38.19 -3.45 1.67
N GLU A 439 39.29 -2.81 1.34
CA GLU A 439 39.48 -1.39 1.57
C GLU A 439 39.44 -0.65 0.23
N PHE A 440 38.48 0.26 0.09
CA PHE A 440 38.40 1.15 -1.06
C PHE A 440 39.18 2.43 -0.71
N SER A 441 40.21 2.74 -1.50
CA SER A 441 40.92 4.02 -1.43
C SER A 441 40.40 4.95 -2.52
N LEU A 442 40.19 6.22 -2.17
CA LEU A 442 39.97 7.28 -3.15
C LEU A 442 41.28 7.47 -3.93
N GLY A 443 41.25 7.26 -5.24
CA GLY A 443 42.36 7.65 -6.12
C GLY A 443 42.29 9.16 -6.31
N ILE A 444 42.78 9.92 -5.33
CA ILE A 444 42.94 11.37 -5.41
C ILE A 444 44.25 11.67 -6.14
#